data_AF-A0A938I7P2-F1
#
_entry.id   AF-A0A938I7P2-F1
#
_cell.length_a   1.000
_cell.length_b   1.000
_cell.length_c   1.000
_cell.angle_alpha   90.00
_cell.angle_beta   90.00
_cell.angle_gamma   90.00
#
_symmetry.space_group_name_H-M   'P 1'
#
loop_
_entity.id
_entity.type
_entity.pdbx_description
1 polymer ?
#
loop_
_entity_poly.entity_id
_entity_poly.type
_entity_poly.pdbx_seq_one_letter_code
_entity_poly.pdbx_strand_id
1 'polypeptide(L)'
;MSQSTLPKSPPDGLWRCTANWLTAATIFSAVGTAGSLFLSISLGLKACPLCFYQRSFVMAVLAVLALGRFLERSRPGLICFLCVPLTWAGLGVAAFHEYLVLSNVLECPQALFGIGTAPVQSLVVFIVLAVAVSSGAWCGREETRRQNASTLVSAVLLGLVLAAACVKSSPPLPPVPAVAYDPIKQPLDTCRRPFTAPKN
;
A
#
# COMPACT_ATOMS: atom_id res chain seq x y z
N MET A 1 -23.23 -38.68 20.48
CA MET A 1 -23.16 -37.32 21.07
C MET A 1 -21.72 -36.83 20.94
N SER A 2 -21.41 -36.15 19.84
CA SER A 2 -20.08 -35.58 19.59
C SER A 2 -20.04 -34.20 20.26
N GLN A 3 -19.25 -34.05 21.33
CA GLN A 3 -19.03 -32.75 21.95
C GLN A 3 -18.38 -31.82 20.92
N SER A 4 -19.15 -30.85 20.43
CA SER A 4 -18.61 -29.70 19.73
C SER A 4 -17.76 -28.91 20.71
N THR A 5 -16.46 -29.17 20.71
CA THR A 5 -15.48 -28.35 21.40
C THR A 5 -15.54 -26.95 20.78
N LEU A 6 -16.35 -26.08 21.37
CA LEU A 6 -16.29 -24.65 21.10
C LEU A 6 -14.82 -24.23 21.25
N PRO A 7 -14.25 -23.54 20.26
CA PRO A 7 -12.87 -23.09 20.37
C PRO A 7 -12.76 -22.23 21.63
N LYS A 8 -11.80 -22.58 22.50
CA LYS A 8 -11.45 -21.77 23.68
C LYS A 8 -11.30 -20.32 23.22
N SER A 9 -12.05 -19.41 23.84
CA SER A 9 -11.87 -17.98 23.62
C SER A 9 -10.39 -17.66 23.83
N PRO A 10 -9.72 -16.99 22.88
CA PRO A 10 -8.33 -16.61 23.06
C PRO A 10 -8.19 -15.74 24.32
N PRO A 11 -7.03 -15.76 24.99
CA PRO A 11 -6.80 -14.93 26.17
C PRO A 11 -7.07 -13.46 25.82
N ASP A 12 -7.82 -12.76 26.67
CA ASP A 12 -8.44 -11.46 26.39
C ASP A 12 -7.47 -10.39 25.85
N GLY A 13 -6.18 -10.48 26.20
CA GLY A 13 -5.14 -9.58 25.71
C GLY A 13 -4.76 -9.78 24.24
N LEU A 14 -4.78 -11.01 23.74
CA LEU A 14 -4.38 -11.33 22.36
C LEU A 14 -5.45 -10.85 21.36
N TRP A 15 -6.72 -11.03 21.71
CA TRP A 15 -7.88 -10.53 20.97
C TRP A 15 -7.89 -8.99 20.85
N ARG A 16 -7.54 -8.29 21.95
CA ARG A 16 -7.43 -6.84 21.95
C ARG A 16 -6.28 -6.35 21.06
N CYS A 17 -5.13 -7.06 21.05
CA CYS A 17 -4.03 -6.74 20.14
C CYS A 17 -4.48 -6.76 18.67
N THR A 18 -5.05 -7.89 18.23
CA THR A 18 -5.44 -8.08 16.82
C THR A 18 -6.54 -7.12 16.38
N ALA A 19 -7.56 -6.91 17.22
CA ALA A 19 -8.66 -5.99 16.93
C ALA A 19 -8.19 -4.53 16.81
N ASN A 20 -7.24 -4.11 17.64
CA ASN A 20 -6.67 -2.75 17.58
C ASN A 20 -5.88 -2.55 16.28
N TRP A 21 -5.02 -3.50 15.91
CA TRP A 21 -4.26 -3.45 14.66
C TRP A 21 -5.16 -3.48 13.43
N LEU A 22 -6.19 -4.32 13.43
CA LEU A 22 -7.19 -4.36 12.36
C LEU A 22 -7.87 -2.99 12.20
N THR A 23 -8.29 -2.39 13.31
CA THR A 23 -8.96 -1.08 13.30
C THR A 23 -8.03 0.02 12.79
N ALA A 24 -6.77 0.04 13.26
CA ALA A 24 -5.76 0.96 12.77
C ALA A 24 -5.55 0.80 11.26
N ALA A 25 -5.37 -0.43 10.77
CA ALA A 25 -5.19 -0.72 9.35
C ALA A 25 -6.41 -0.26 8.51
N THR A 26 -7.63 -0.46 9.01
CA THR A 26 -8.86 0.02 8.33
C THR A 26 -8.88 1.55 8.26
N ILE A 27 -8.54 2.26 9.33
CA ILE A 27 -8.50 3.73 9.34
C ILE A 27 -7.45 4.24 8.34
N PHE A 28 -6.23 3.73 8.40
CA PHE A 28 -5.16 4.19 7.51
C PHE A 28 -5.42 3.86 6.04
N SER A 29 -6.03 2.70 5.73
CA SER A 29 -6.39 2.36 4.35
C SER A 29 -7.57 3.21 3.84
N ALA A 30 -8.51 3.57 4.71
CA ALA A 30 -9.59 4.51 4.38
C ALA A 30 -9.04 5.91 4.09
N VAL A 31 -8.15 6.42 4.95
CA VAL A 31 -7.47 7.72 4.76
C VAL A 31 -6.63 7.71 3.47
N GLY A 32 -5.83 6.67 3.24
CA GLY A 32 -5.04 6.53 2.02
C GLY A 32 -5.90 6.48 0.74
N THR A 33 -7.03 5.77 0.79
CA THR A 33 -7.99 5.69 -0.32
C THR A 33 -8.67 7.03 -0.58
N ALA A 34 -9.14 7.70 0.48
CA ALA A 34 -9.77 9.02 0.39
C ALA A 34 -8.79 10.07 -0.15
N GLY A 35 -7.55 10.09 0.36
CA GLY A 35 -6.50 10.98 -0.14
C GLY A 35 -6.19 10.73 -1.61
N SER A 36 -6.08 9.46 -2.03
CA SER A 36 -5.85 9.11 -3.43
C SER A 36 -7.00 9.55 -4.36
N LEU A 37 -8.25 9.39 -3.92
CA LEU A 37 -9.43 9.86 -4.64
C LEU A 37 -9.48 11.38 -4.74
N PHE A 38 -9.18 12.08 -3.64
CA PHE A 38 -9.16 13.53 -3.60
C PHE A 38 -8.15 14.13 -4.58
N LEU A 39 -6.92 13.60 -4.61
CA LEU A 39 -5.90 14.03 -5.58
C LEU A 39 -6.37 13.87 -7.04
N SER A 40 -7.16 12.84 -7.33
CA SER A 40 -7.64 12.57 -8.70
C SER A 40 -8.83 13.44 -9.08
N ILE A 41 -9.81 13.60 -8.18
CA ILE A 41 -11.07 14.28 -8.45
C ILE A 41 -10.92 15.79 -8.30
N SER A 42 -10.27 16.24 -7.23
CA SER A 42 -10.22 17.66 -6.88
C SER A 42 -9.07 18.41 -7.54
N LEU A 43 -7.93 17.75 -7.75
CA LEU A 43 -6.74 18.38 -8.35
C LEU A 43 -6.49 17.93 -9.80
N GLY A 44 -7.28 17.00 -10.33
CA GLY A 44 -7.18 16.54 -11.72
C GLY A 44 -5.87 15.83 -12.08
N LEU A 45 -5.11 15.35 -11.10
CA LEU A 45 -3.84 14.68 -11.35
C LEU A 45 -4.04 13.37 -12.10
N LYS A 46 -3.24 13.15 -13.14
CA LYS A 46 -3.20 11.90 -13.88
C LYS A 46 -2.20 10.97 -13.20
N ALA A 47 -2.72 9.85 -12.69
CA ALA A 47 -1.88 8.82 -12.10
C ALA A 47 -0.94 8.22 -13.16
N CYS A 48 0.36 8.22 -12.87
CA CYS A 48 1.31 7.40 -13.62
C CYS A 48 1.05 5.90 -13.34
N PRO A 49 1.60 4.97 -14.15
CA PRO A 49 1.39 3.54 -13.96
C PRO A 49 1.76 3.05 -12.55
N LEU A 50 2.84 3.57 -11.96
CA LEU A 50 3.27 3.19 -10.60
C LEU A 50 2.30 3.71 -9.53
N CYS A 51 1.85 4.97 -9.64
CA CYS A 51 0.79 5.51 -8.77
C CYS A 51 -0.51 4.72 -8.89
N PHE A 52 -0.85 4.27 -10.10
CA PHE A 52 -2.05 3.48 -10.33
C PHE A 52 -1.98 2.16 -9.55
N TYR A 53 -0.87 1.42 -9.61
CA TYR A 53 -0.70 0.20 -8.81
C TYR A 53 -0.80 0.46 -7.31
N GLN A 54 -0.14 1.51 -6.80
CA GLN A 54 -0.21 1.91 -5.39
C GLN A 54 -1.67 2.18 -4.96
N ARG A 55 -2.43 2.91 -5.78
CA ARG A 55 -3.85 3.18 -5.54
C ARG A 55 -4.69 1.89 -5.54
N SER A 56 -4.48 1.01 -6.51
CA SER A 56 -5.19 -0.27 -6.57
C SER A 56 -4.92 -1.13 -5.34
N PHE A 57 -3.67 -1.19 -4.86
CA PHE A 57 -3.32 -1.96 -3.67
C PHE A 57 -3.98 -1.39 -2.40
N VAL A 58 -3.94 -0.07 -2.16
CA VAL A 58 -4.55 0.51 -0.96
C VAL A 58 -6.07 0.33 -0.95
N MET A 59 -6.73 0.46 -2.11
CA MET A 59 -8.17 0.23 -2.26
C MET A 59 -8.52 -1.25 -2.06
N ALA A 60 -7.72 -2.17 -2.59
CA ALA A 60 -7.91 -3.60 -2.38
C ALA A 60 -7.75 -3.97 -0.90
N VAL A 61 -6.75 -3.41 -0.21
CA VAL A 61 -6.56 -3.59 1.23
C VAL A 61 -7.77 -3.08 2.01
N LEU A 62 -8.25 -1.87 1.71
CA LEU A 62 -9.46 -1.32 2.34
C LEU A 62 -10.67 -2.24 2.13
N ALA A 63 -10.88 -2.73 0.91
CA ALA A 63 -11.99 -3.63 0.59
C ALA A 63 -11.91 -4.94 1.40
N VAL A 64 -10.75 -5.58 1.47
CA VAL A 64 -10.54 -6.82 2.23
C VAL A 64 -10.73 -6.58 3.74
N LEU A 65 -10.19 -5.48 4.29
CA LEU A 65 -10.34 -5.15 5.70
C LEU A 65 -11.81 -4.85 6.06
N ALA A 66 -12.50 -4.05 5.25
CA ALA A 66 -13.88 -3.67 5.49
C ALA A 66 -14.85 -4.87 5.36
N LEU A 67 -14.74 -5.63 4.26
CA LEU A 67 -15.56 -6.82 4.05
C LEU A 67 -15.23 -7.92 5.06
N GLY A 68 -13.94 -8.14 5.34
CA GLY A 68 -13.50 -9.10 6.35
C GLY A 68 -14.10 -8.78 7.71
N ARG A 69 -14.04 -7.51 8.14
CA ARG A 69 -14.61 -7.08 9.43
C ARG A 69 -16.13 -7.19 9.46
N PHE A 70 -16.81 -7.01 8.33
CA PHE A 70 -18.27 -7.13 8.25
C PHE A 70 -18.74 -8.59 8.26
N LEU A 71 -18.06 -9.46 7.53
CA LEU A 71 -18.43 -10.86 7.32
C LEU A 71 -17.92 -11.81 8.42
N GLU A 72 -16.72 -11.56 8.96
CA GLU A 72 -16.05 -12.46 9.91
C GLU A 72 -15.53 -11.66 11.11
N ARG A 73 -16.34 -11.55 12.15
CA ARG A 73 -15.94 -10.82 13.36
C ARG A 73 -15.03 -11.61 14.28
N SER A 74 -14.98 -12.94 14.14
CA SER A 74 -14.36 -13.85 15.11
C SER A 74 -12.88 -14.11 14.84
N ARG A 75 -12.34 -13.65 13.70
CA ARG A 75 -10.96 -13.96 13.26
C ARG A 75 -10.23 -12.73 12.67
N PRO A 76 -9.98 -11.67 13.46
CA PRO A 76 -9.29 -10.47 13.00
C PRO A 76 -7.86 -10.75 12.52
N GLY A 77 -7.18 -11.75 13.07
CA GLY A 77 -5.85 -12.17 12.63
C GLY A 77 -5.83 -12.72 11.21
N LEU A 78 -6.85 -13.50 10.84
CA LEU A 78 -7.01 -14.01 9.47
C LEU A 78 -7.22 -12.89 8.45
N ILE A 79 -8.03 -11.88 8.80
CA ILE A 79 -8.30 -10.74 7.94
C ILE A 79 -7.01 -9.93 7.70
N CYS A 80 -6.25 -9.66 8.76
CA CYS A 80 -4.95 -9.00 8.65
C CYS A 80 -3.99 -9.81 7.77
N PHE A 81 -3.94 -11.13 7.94
CA PHE A 81 -3.08 -12.02 7.15
C PHE A 81 -3.38 -11.96 5.65
N LEU A 82 -4.66 -11.94 5.26
CA LEU A 82 -5.06 -11.81 3.85
C LEU A 82 -4.59 -10.49 3.21
N CYS A 83 -4.37 -9.45 4.01
CA CYS A 83 -3.90 -8.14 3.55
C CYS A 83 -2.37 -8.04 3.47
N VAL A 84 -1.62 -8.94 4.10
CA VAL A 84 -0.14 -8.92 4.09
C VAL A 84 0.43 -8.88 2.66
N PRO A 85 0.09 -9.79 1.72
CA PRO A 85 0.69 -9.75 0.39
C PRO A 85 0.35 -8.45 -0.36
N LEU A 86 -0.85 -7.90 -0.18
CA LEU A 86 -1.28 -6.66 -0.83
C LEU A 86 -0.53 -5.43 -0.31
N THR A 87 -0.36 -5.33 1.00
CA THR A 87 0.37 -4.21 1.62
C THR A 87 1.86 -4.25 1.30
N TRP A 88 2.48 -5.44 1.30
CA TRP A 88 3.88 -5.60 0.92
C TRP A 88 4.11 -5.39 -0.58
N ALA A 89 3.14 -5.78 -1.43
CA ALA A 89 3.19 -5.47 -2.85
C ALA A 89 3.15 -3.95 -3.08
N GLY A 90 2.19 -3.26 -2.46
CA GLY A 90 2.08 -1.80 -2.53
C GLY A 90 3.30 -1.08 -1.98
N LEU A 91 3.86 -1.56 -0.86
CA LEU A 91 5.10 -1.05 -0.28
C LEU A 91 6.29 -1.20 -1.24
N GLY A 92 6.44 -2.36 -1.86
CA GLY A 92 7.51 -2.59 -2.84
C GLY A 92 7.42 -1.65 -4.05
N VAL A 93 6.21 -1.46 -4.60
CA VAL A 93 5.97 -0.51 -5.69
C VAL A 93 6.22 0.94 -5.23
N ALA A 94 5.80 1.31 -4.03
CA ALA A 94 6.02 2.64 -3.47
C ALA A 94 7.52 2.94 -3.25
N ALA A 95 8.26 1.98 -2.70
CA ALA A 95 9.70 2.11 -2.50
C ALA A 95 10.46 2.24 -3.83
N PHE A 96 10.09 1.44 -4.83
CA PHE A 96 10.67 1.56 -6.17
C PHE A 96 10.32 2.91 -6.84
N HIS A 97 9.09 3.37 -6.67
CA HIS A 97 8.67 4.66 -7.21
C HIS A 97 9.45 5.82 -6.58
N GLU A 98 9.61 5.81 -5.25
CA GLU A 98 10.40 6.81 -4.54
C GLU A 98 11.88 6.74 -4.93
N TYR A 99 12.43 5.53 -5.12
CA TYR A 99 13.78 5.36 -5.63
C TYR A 99 13.99 6.04 -6.99
N LEU A 100 13.01 5.98 -7.90
CA LEU A 100 13.08 6.67 -9.20
C LEU A 100 13.05 8.20 -9.06
N VAL A 101 12.36 8.72 -8.05
CA VAL A 101 12.34 10.15 -7.74
C VAL A 101 13.68 10.59 -7.17
N LEU A 102 14.20 9.87 -6.17
CA LEU A 102 15.48 10.17 -5.53
C LEU A 102 16.67 10.06 -6.50
N SER A 103 16.60 9.14 -7.47
CA SER A 103 17.62 8.98 -8.52
C SER A 103 17.48 9.99 -9.68
N ASN A 104 16.56 10.96 -9.59
CA ASN A 104 16.28 11.94 -10.64
C ASN A 104 15.93 11.29 -12.00
N VAL A 105 15.41 10.06 -11.99
CA VAL A 105 14.88 9.42 -13.20
C VAL A 105 13.45 9.92 -13.45
N LEU A 106 12.69 10.16 -12.38
CA LEU A 106 11.35 10.73 -12.40
C LEU A 106 11.29 12.01 -11.55
N GLU A 107 10.45 12.93 -11.98
CA GLU A 107 9.88 13.97 -11.15
C GLU A 107 8.37 13.74 -11.04
N CYS A 108 7.83 13.92 -9.83
CA CYS A 108 6.42 13.72 -9.53
C CYS A 108 5.83 14.94 -8.85
N PRO A 109 4.52 15.18 -9.02
CA PRO A 109 3.85 16.32 -8.43
C PRO A 109 3.83 16.27 -6.89
N GLN A 110 3.64 17.45 -6.31
CA GLN A 110 3.45 17.60 -4.87
C GLN A 110 2.16 16.91 -4.42
N ALA A 111 2.22 16.37 -3.22
CA ALA A 111 1.13 15.61 -2.64
C ALA A 111 0.13 16.51 -1.87
N LEU A 112 -0.74 15.89 -1.08
CA LEU A 112 -1.71 16.61 -0.26
C LEU A 112 -1.00 17.61 0.67
N PHE A 113 -1.55 18.82 0.76
CA PHE A 113 -1.05 19.92 1.59
C PHE A 113 0.38 20.40 1.26
N GLY A 114 0.94 20.02 0.10
CA GLY A 114 2.31 20.38 -0.27
C GLY A 114 3.39 19.72 0.61
N ILE A 115 3.04 18.65 1.34
CA ILE A 115 3.97 17.94 2.21
C ILE A 115 4.60 16.79 1.41
N GLY A 116 5.73 17.07 0.79
CA GLY A 116 6.49 16.10 0.01
C GLY A 116 5.83 15.72 -1.32
N THR A 117 6.46 14.79 -2.04
CA THR A 117 5.97 14.29 -3.33
C THR A 117 4.89 13.24 -3.12
N ALA A 118 4.03 13.03 -4.13
CA ALA A 118 2.99 12.00 -4.07
C ALA A 118 3.54 10.59 -3.74
N PRO A 119 4.69 10.16 -4.29
CA PRO A 119 5.29 8.86 -3.95
C PRO A 119 5.74 8.74 -2.48
N VAL A 120 6.32 9.79 -1.88
CA VAL A 120 6.70 9.79 -0.45
C VAL A 120 5.47 9.57 0.44
N GLN A 121 4.37 10.30 0.20
CA GLN A 121 3.16 10.12 1.02
C GLN A 121 2.60 8.71 0.88
N SER A 122 2.59 8.14 -0.33
CA SER A 122 2.15 6.76 -0.53
C SER A 122 3.07 5.76 0.17
N LEU A 123 4.39 5.97 0.11
CA LEU A 123 5.38 5.15 0.81
C LEU A 123 5.11 5.12 2.31
N VAL A 124 4.89 6.28 2.94
CA VAL A 124 4.55 6.36 4.37
C VAL A 124 3.28 5.59 4.70
N VAL A 125 2.22 5.76 3.89
CA VAL A 125 0.96 5.02 4.08
C VAL A 125 1.19 3.51 3.99
N PHE A 126 1.96 3.04 3.02
CA PHE A 126 2.24 1.61 2.87
C PHE A 126 3.15 1.05 3.96
N ILE A 127 4.10 1.82 4.49
CA ILE A 127 4.90 1.41 5.66
C ILE A 127 3.97 1.21 6.86
N VAL A 128 3.11 2.18 7.15
CA VAL A 128 2.16 2.10 8.27
C VAL A 128 1.22 0.91 8.09
N LEU A 129 0.67 0.72 6.89
CA LEU A 129 -0.21 -0.42 6.59
C LEU A 129 0.51 -1.76 6.71
N ALA A 130 1.72 -1.90 6.14
CA ALA A 130 2.49 -3.14 6.21
C ALA A 130 2.81 -3.51 7.66
N VAL A 131 3.20 -2.54 8.49
CA VAL A 131 3.43 -2.74 9.93
C VAL A 131 2.14 -3.15 10.63
N ALA A 132 1.04 -2.43 10.40
CA ALA A 132 -0.22 -2.68 11.07
C ALA A 132 -0.79 -4.07 10.74
N VAL A 133 -0.85 -4.44 9.45
CA VAL A 133 -1.41 -5.74 9.06
C VAL A 133 -0.47 -6.90 9.41
N SER A 134 0.85 -6.72 9.33
CA SER A 134 1.81 -7.77 9.72
C SER A 134 1.77 -7.99 11.23
N SER A 135 1.66 -6.92 12.03
CA SER A 135 1.52 -7.00 13.48
C SER A 135 0.18 -7.63 13.89
N GLY A 136 -0.91 -7.25 13.21
CA GLY A 136 -2.22 -7.88 13.40
C GLY A 136 -2.23 -9.37 13.04
N ALA A 137 -1.59 -9.74 11.93
CA ALA A 137 -1.44 -11.13 11.52
C ALA A 137 -0.56 -11.94 12.50
N TRP A 138 0.50 -11.31 13.03
CA TRP A 138 1.40 -11.94 14.00
C TRP A 138 0.73 -12.17 15.36
N CYS A 139 0.03 -11.16 15.90
CA CYS A 139 -0.76 -11.30 17.13
C CYS A 139 -1.85 -12.37 16.97
N GLY A 140 -2.43 -12.51 15.77
CA GLY A 140 -3.53 -13.45 15.49
C GLY A 140 -3.11 -14.84 15.04
N ARG A 141 -1.82 -15.18 15.06
CA ARG A 141 -1.31 -16.48 14.58
C ARG A 141 -1.93 -17.69 15.30
N GLU A 142 -2.37 -17.51 16.54
CA GLU A 142 -2.99 -18.57 17.34
C GLU A 142 -4.47 -18.82 16.98
N GLU A 143 -5.11 -17.90 16.24
CA GLU A 143 -6.50 -18.04 15.80
C GLU A 143 -6.67 -19.19 14.79
N THR A 144 -5.62 -19.51 14.01
CA THR A 144 -5.66 -20.56 13.00
C THR A 144 -4.40 -21.41 13.06
N ARG A 145 -4.54 -22.73 13.25
CA ARG A 145 -3.38 -23.68 13.32
C ARG A 145 -2.45 -23.63 12.09
N ARG A 146 -2.96 -23.21 10.93
CA ARG A 146 -2.17 -23.02 9.70
C ARG A 146 -1.35 -21.72 9.69
N GLN A 147 -1.69 -20.73 10.49
CA GLN A 147 -0.99 -19.45 10.54
C GLN A 147 0.21 -19.55 11.46
N ASN A 148 1.36 -19.80 10.88
CA ASN A 148 2.64 -19.80 11.57
C ASN A 148 3.60 -18.80 10.93
N ALA A 149 4.77 -18.61 11.54
CA ALA A 149 5.79 -17.69 11.03
C ALA A 149 6.14 -17.96 9.56
N SER A 150 6.23 -19.24 9.15
CA SER A 150 6.54 -19.60 7.77
C SER A 150 5.48 -19.11 6.78
N THR A 151 4.19 -19.24 7.11
CA THR A 151 3.11 -18.74 6.25
C THR A 151 3.10 -17.21 6.14
N LEU A 152 3.49 -16.51 7.21
CA LEU A 152 3.61 -15.05 7.16
C LEU A 152 4.77 -14.62 6.25
N VAL A 153 5.93 -15.28 6.37
CA VAL A 153 7.08 -15.05 5.48
C VAL A 153 6.67 -15.33 4.02
N SER A 154 5.97 -16.44 3.75
CA SER A 154 5.47 -16.74 2.41
C SER A 154 4.52 -15.66 1.87
N ALA A 155 3.66 -15.09 2.72
CA ALA A 155 2.75 -14.01 2.34
C ALA A 155 3.52 -12.71 2.01
N VAL A 156 4.57 -12.39 2.77
CA VAL A 156 5.47 -11.27 2.46
C VAL A 156 6.20 -11.49 1.14
N LEU A 157 6.79 -12.68 0.95
CA LEU A 157 7.48 -13.04 -0.30
C LEU A 157 6.54 -12.96 -1.51
N LEU A 158 5.30 -13.45 -1.37
CA LEU A 158 4.28 -13.31 -2.40
C LEU A 158 4.02 -11.84 -2.73
N GLY A 159 3.91 -10.97 -1.72
CA GLY A 159 3.78 -9.52 -1.92
C GLY A 159 4.95 -8.92 -2.70
N LEU A 160 6.19 -9.30 -2.36
CA LEU A 160 7.38 -8.82 -3.08
C LEU A 160 7.43 -9.31 -4.53
N VAL A 161 7.02 -10.54 -4.80
CA VAL A 161 6.90 -11.07 -6.18
C VAL A 161 5.86 -10.28 -6.96
N LEU A 162 4.70 -9.96 -6.36
CA LEU A 162 3.68 -9.12 -6.98
C LEU A 162 4.19 -7.71 -7.26
N ALA A 163 4.94 -7.10 -6.34
CA ALA A 163 5.58 -5.81 -6.56
C ALA A 163 6.52 -5.84 -7.78
N ALA A 164 7.40 -6.84 -7.85
CA ALA A 164 8.32 -7.01 -8.96
C ALA A 164 7.57 -7.22 -10.30
N ALA A 165 6.48 -7.99 -10.28
CA ALA A 165 5.62 -8.18 -11.44
C ALA A 165 5.00 -6.84 -11.91
N CYS A 166 4.45 -6.03 -11.01
CA CYS A 166 3.90 -4.71 -11.33
C CYS A 166 4.95 -3.74 -11.90
N VAL A 167 6.15 -3.73 -11.32
CA VAL A 167 7.26 -2.89 -11.82
C VAL A 167 7.66 -3.33 -13.23
N LYS A 168 7.80 -4.64 -13.46
CA LYS A 168 8.17 -5.18 -14.78
C LYS A 168 7.08 -5.02 -15.83
N SER A 169 5.79 -5.06 -15.43
CA SER A 169 4.65 -4.85 -16.34
C SER A 169 4.36 -3.37 -16.60
N SER A 170 5.04 -2.45 -15.90
CA SER A 170 4.84 -1.02 -16.12
C SER A 170 5.30 -0.64 -17.53
N PRO A 171 4.51 0.13 -18.29
CA PRO A 171 4.92 0.59 -19.61
C PRO A 171 6.20 1.44 -19.51
N PRO A 172 7.01 1.48 -20.59
CA PRO A 172 8.22 2.29 -20.60
C PRO A 172 7.87 3.76 -20.36
N LEU A 173 8.77 4.45 -19.66
CA LEU A 173 8.61 5.86 -19.37
C LEU A 173 8.55 6.68 -20.66
N PRO A 174 7.77 7.78 -20.69
CA PRO A 174 7.76 8.69 -21.82
C PRO A 174 9.17 9.24 -22.09
N PRO A 175 9.45 9.65 -23.35
CA PRO A 175 10.75 10.21 -23.72
C PRO A 175 11.07 11.45 -22.88
N VAL A 176 12.36 11.72 -22.72
CA VAL A 176 12.84 12.92 -22.03
C VAL A 176 12.30 14.16 -22.75
N PRO A 177 11.76 15.17 -22.05
CA PRO A 177 11.32 16.41 -22.67
C PRO A 177 12.44 17.03 -23.51
N ALA A 178 12.14 17.47 -24.73
CA ALA A 178 13.13 18.08 -25.63
C ALA A 178 13.42 19.55 -25.31
N VAL A 179 12.54 20.20 -24.54
CA VAL A 179 12.60 21.63 -24.22
C VAL A 179 12.49 21.80 -22.71
N ALA A 180 13.26 22.76 -22.17
CA ALA A 180 13.14 23.17 -20.78
C ALA A 180 11.73 23.73 -20.51
N TYR A 181 11.12 23.32 -19.41
CA TYR A 181 9.81 23.81 -18.97
C TYR A 181 9.97 24.76 -17.79
N ASP A 182 9.04 25.69 -17.68
CA ASP A 182 8.88 26.56 -16.51
C ASP A 182 7.93 25.86 -15.51
N PRO A 183 8.40 25.42 -14.33
CA PRO A 183 7.58 24.71 -13.35
C PRO A 183 6.38 25.53 -12.85
N ILE A 184 6.44 26.87 -12.95
CA ILE A 184 5.38 27.77 -12.49
C ILE A 184 4.27 27.86 -13.54
N LYS A 185 4.64 27.89 -14.83
CA LYS A 185 3.66 27.98 -15.93
C LYS A 185 3.11 26.63 -16.35
N GLN A 186 3.87 25.55 -16.14
CA GLN A 186 3.51 24.18 -16.49
C GLN A 186 3.65 23.27 -15.27
N PRO A 187 2.70 23.36 -14.31
CA PRO A 187 2.73 22.51 -13.13
C PRO A 187 2.64 21.03 -13.53
N LEU A 188 3.33 20.17 -12.78
CA LEU A 188 3.27 18.73 -13.01
C LEU A 188 1.85 18.24 -12.73
N ASP A 189 1.15 17.75 -13.75
CA ASP A 189 -0.13 17.05 -13.64
C ASP A 189 0.06 15.51 -13.56
N THR A 190 1.25 15.03 -13.92
CA THR A 190 1.65 13.62 -13.86
C THR A 190 3.16 13.47 -13.64
N CYS A 191 3.61 12.26 -13.31
CA CYS A 191 5.04 11.99 -13.19
C CYS A 191 5.70 11.90 -14.59
N ARG A 192 6.85 12.54 -14.75
CA ARG A 192 7.61 12.57 -16.02
C ARG A 192 9.11 12.51 -15.78
N ARG A 193 9.91 12.32 -16.83
CA ARG A 193 11.36 12.43 -16.75
C ARG A 193 11.77 13.91 -16.66
N PRO A 194 12.75 14.29 -15.82
CA PRO A 194 13.24 15.65 -15.76
C PRO A 194 13.97 16.04 -17.05
N PHE A 195 13.90 17.31 -17.41
CA PHE A 195 14.66 17.84 -18.55
C PHE A 195 16.16 17.81 -18.24
N THR A 196 16.95 17.25 -19.16
CA THR A 196 18.41 17.28 -19.09
C THR A 196 18.94 18.02 -20.31
N ALA A 197 19.65 19.13 -20.07
CA ALA A 197 20.28 19.88 -21.15
C ALA A 197 21.33 18.99 -21.84
N PRO A 198 21.47 19.06 -23.18
CA PRO A 198 22.53 18.35 -23.87
C PRO A 198 23.88 18.79 -23.29
N LYS A 199 24.71 17.82 -22.88
CA LYS A 199 26.10 18.10 -22.50
C LYS A 199 26.85 18.42 -23.80
N ASN A 200 27.17 19.70 -24.00
CA ASN A 200 28.05 20.17 -25.07
C ASN A 200 29.46 19.61 -24.91
#